data_AF-A0A965D8L5-F1
#
_entry.id   AF-A0A965D8L5-F1
#
_cell.length_a   1.000
_cell.length_b   1.000
_cell.length_c   1.000
_cell.angle_alpha   90.00
_cell.angle_beta   90.00
_cell.angle_gamma   90.00
#
_symmetry.space_group_name_H-M   'P 1'
#
loop_
_entity.id
_entity.type
_entity.pdbx_description
1 polymer ?
#
loop_
_entity_poly.entity_id
_entity_poly.type
_entity_poly.pdbx_seq_one_letter_code
_entity_poly.pdbx_strand_id
1 'polypeptide(L)' 'AQIGKPSRDDFLLQPGELLQRCSSLRVVAYEDGFLSHPDRFIQRIVAVREISSPGSTTRYPLSLE' A
#
# COMPACT_ATOMS: atom_id res chain seq x y z
N ALA A 1 -8.54 4.18 -18.91
CA ALA A 1 -7.36 3.70 -19.66
C ALA A 1 -7.12 2.25 -19.28
N GLN A 2 -6.99 1.33 -20.25
CA GLN A 2 -6.67 -0.07 -19.99
C GLN A 2 -5.20 -0.25 -20.34
N ILE A 3 -4.38 -0.56 -19.32
CA ILE A 3 -2.93 -0.66 -19.45
C ILE A 3 -2.57 -2.15 -19.39
N GLY A 4 -1.98 -2.65 -20.48
CA GLY A 4 -1.82 -4.09 -20.69
C GLY A 4 -3.16 -4.82 -20.89
N LYS A 5 -3.07 -6.14 -21.05
CA LYS A 5 -4.23 -7.05 -21.07
C LYS A 5 -3.96 -8.10 -19.99
N PRO A 6 -4.42 -7.87 -18.74
CA PRO A 6 -4.20 -8.84 -17.69
C PRO A 6 -4.83 -10.16 -18.14
N SER A 7 -4.01 -11.21 -18.28
CA SER A 7 -4.50 -12.52 -18.72
C SER A 7 -5.41 -13.17 -17.69
N ARG A 8 -5.38 -12.66 -16.44
CA ARG A 8 -6.15 -13.12 -15.28
C ARG A 8 -6.43 -11.95 -14.33
N ASP A 9 -7.69 -11.56 -14.19
CA ASP A 9 -8.10 -10.42 -13.36
C ASP A 9 -7.94 -10.68 -11.86
N ASP A 10 -7.91 -11.94 -11.42
CA ASP A 10 -7.68 -12.33 -10.02
C ASP A 10 -6.32 -11.87 -9.46
N PHE A 11 -5.37 -11.52 -10.35
CA PHE A 11 -4.05 -11.00 -9.96
C PHE A 11 -4.02 -9.47 -9.84
N LEU A 12 -5.12 -8.80 -10.16
CA LEU A 12 -5.25 -7.36 -9.98
C LEU A 12 -5.78 -7.05 -8.58
N LEU A 13 -5.05 -6.20 -7.87
CA LEU A 13 -5.53 -5.64 -6.61
C LEU A 13 -6.85 -4.89 -6.86
N GLN A 14 -7.84 -5.17 -6.03
CA GLN A 14 -9.07 -4.40 -6.02
C GLN A 14 -8.82 -3.01 -5.38
N PRO A 15 -9.63 -1.99 -5.74
CA PRO A 15 -9.55 -0.69 -5.07
C PRO A 15 -9.63 -0.82 -3.55
N GLY A 16 -8.65 -0.29 -2.83
CA GLY A 16 -8.59 -0.34 -1.37
C GLY A 16 -8.31 -1.72 -0.76
N GLU A 17 -8.02 -2.76 -1.55
CA GLU A 17 -7.75 -4.11 -1.05
C GLU A 17 -6.66 -4.12 0.02
N LEU A 18 -5.54 -3.42 -0.20
CA LEU A 18 -4.43 -3.38 0.77
C LEU A 18 -4.84 -2.70 2.08
N LEU A 19 -5.70 -1.68 2.05
CA LEU A 19 -6.23 -1.05 3.27
C LEU A 19 -7.08 -2.03 4.08
N GLN A 20 -7.93 -2.81 3.40
CA GLN A 20 -8.76 -3.81 4.05
C GLN A 20 -7.90 -4.93 4.68
N ARG A 21 -6.89 -5.41 3.94
CA ARG A 21 -5.93 -6.43 4.41
C ARG A 21 -5.11 -5.94 5.61
N CYS A 22 -4.75 -4.66 5.65
CA CYS A 22 -3.96 -4.06 6.73
C CYS A 22 -4.81 -3.36 7.80
N SER A 23 -6.12 -3.61 7.87
CA SER A 23 -7.04 -2.95 8.82
C SER A 23 -6.66 -3.12 10.30
N SER A 24 -5.90 -4.15 10.65
CA SER A 24 -5.39 -4.40 12.01
C SER A 24 -4.02 -3.78 12.29
N LEU A 25 -3.43 -3.10 11.31
CA LEU A 25 -2.11 -2.49 11.38
C LEU A 25 -2.23 -0.98 11.31
N ARG A 26 -1.23 -0.28 11.84
CA ARG A 26 -1.11 1.16 11.64
C ARG A 26 -0.53 1.41 10.26
N VAL A 27 -1.30 2.09 9.39
CA VAL A 27 -0.83 2.47 8.06
C VAL A 27 0.10 3.68 8.18
N VAL A 28 1.31 3.55 7.63
CA VAL A 28 2.34 4.59 7.61
C VAL A 28 2.29 5.36 6.29
N ALA A 29 2.14 4.64 5.19
CA ALA A 29 2.00 5.20 3.85
C ALA A 29 1.10 4.29 3.01
N TYR A 30 0.27 4.88 2.17
CA TYR A 30 -0.54 4.20 1.17
C TYR A 30 -0.53 5.03 -0.10
N GLU A 31 -0.39 4.37 -1.24
CA GLU A 31 -0.46 4.98 -2.54
C GLU A 31 -1.34 4.12 -3.45
N ASP A 32 -2.22 4.80 -4.17
CA ASP A 32 -3.10 4.26 -5.20
C ASP A 32 -3.07 5.23 -6.37
N GLY A 33 -2.63 4.76 -7.52
CA GLY A 33 -2.44 5.65 -8.65
C GLY A 33 -1.81 4.99 -9.85
N PHE A 34 -1.34 5.84 -10.75
CA PHE A 34 -0.78 5.46 -12.03
C PHE A 34 0.67 5.94 -12.13
N LEU A 35 1.58 5.02 -12.46
CA LEU A 35 2.97 5.34 -12.77
C LEU A 35 3.20 5.20 -14.26
N SER A 36 3.88 6.18 -14.86
CA SER A 36 4.36 6.10 -16.24
C SER A 36 5.72 5.40 -16.28
N HIS A 37 6.13 4.94 -17.47
CA HIS A 37 7.46 4.39 -17.76
C HIS A 37 7.91 3.19 -16.89
N PRO A 38 7.36 1.97 -17.11
CA PRO A 38 6.24 1.67 -17.98
C PRO A 38 4.91 2.02 -17.31
N ASP A 39 3.90 2.28 -18.13
CA ASP A 39 2.55 2.54 -17.66
C ASP A 39 2.04 1.38 -16.81
N ARG A 40 1.57 1.66 -15.60
CA ARG A 40 0.98 0.69 -14.68
C ARG A 40 0.14 1.36 -13.61
N PHE A 41 -0.93 0.70 -13.21
CA PHE A 41 -1.64 1.03 -11.97
C PHE A 41 -0.92 0.38 -10.80
N ILE A 42 -0.79 1.11 -9.70
CA ILE A 42 -0.16 0.63 -8.48
C ILE A 42 -1.10 0.81 -7.30
N GLN A 43 -1.00 -0.13 -6.38
CA GLN A 43 -1.40 0.06 -5.00
C GLN A 43 -0.24 -0.44 -4.14
N ARG A 44 0.30 0.40 -3.27
CA ARG A 44 1.38 0.00 -2.33
C ARG A 44 1.10 0.52 -0.94
N ILE A 45 1.47 -0.26 0.06
CA ILE A 45 1.22 0.05 1.46
C ILE A 45 2.45 -0.22 2.31
N VAL A 46 2.71 0.66 3.26
CA VAL A 46 3.64 0.44 4.38
C VAL A 46 2.80 0.45 5.64
N ALA A 47 2.76 -0.68 6.34
CA ALA A 47 1.99 -0.83 7.57
C ALA A 47 2.83 -1.55 8.63
N VAL A 48 2.59 -1.19 9.88
CA VAL A 48 3.35 -1.69 11.03
C VAL A 48 2.39 -2.16 12.10
N ARG A 49 2.76 -3.26 12.77
CA ARG A 49 2.06 -3.67 13.99
C ARG A 49 2.51 -2.73 15.10
N GLU A 50 1.62 -1.85 15.53
CA GLU A 50 1.92 -0.94 16.63
C GLU A 50 1.87 -1.70 17.95
N ILE A 51 2.95 -1.63 18.73
CA ILE A 51 3.07 -2.23 20.07
C ILE A 51 2.93 -1.13 21.15
N SER A 52 2.95 0.15 20.74
CA SER A 52 2.89 1.30 21.65
C SER A 52 1.47 1.61 22.12
N SER A 53 1.38 2.10 23.36
CA SER A 53 0.12 2.53 23.99
C SER A 53 -0.59 3.62 23.18
N PRO A 54 -1.94 3.63 23.19
CA PRO A 54 -2.72 4.67 22.54
C PRO A 54 -2.31 6.05 23.07
N GLY A 55 -1.91 6.95 22.16
CA GLY A 55 -1.56 8.34 22.48
C GLY A 55 -0.09 8.73 22.26
N SER A 56 0.81 7.79 21.93
CA SER A 56 2.18 8.13 21.54
C SER A 56 2.33 8.13 20.02
N THR A 57 2.71 9.27 19.43
CA THR A 57 3.04 9.33 18.00
C THR A 57 4.41 8.68 17.77
N THR A 58 4.42 7.42 17.36
CA THR A 58 5.67 6.72 17.01
C THR A 58 6.23 7.28 15.70
N ARG A 59 7.44 7.85 15.75
CA ARG A 59 8.21 8.17 14.54
C ARG A 59 8.99 6.93 14.09
N TYR A 60 8.80 6.53 12.83
CA TYR A 60 9.51 5.41 12.24
C TYR A 60 10.73 5.95 11.51
N PRO A 61 11.96 5.68 11.98
CA PRO A 61 13.16 6.15 11.31
C PRO A 61 13.27 5.48 9.93
N LEU A 62 13.54 6.28 8.91
CA LEU A 62 13.94 5.77 7.59
C LEU A 62 15.45 5.60 7.63
N SER A 63 15.93 4.44 8.07
CA SER A 63 17.35 4.10 7.92
C SER A 63 17.59 3.74 6.45
N LEU A 64 18.47 4.49 5.79
CA LEU A 64 19.03 4.14 4.49
C LEU A 64 20.32 3.36 4.76
N GLU A 65 20.21 2.10 5.18
CA GLU A 65 21.35 1.17 5.16
C GLU A 65 21.41 0.44 3.82
#